data_AF-A0A9X8CG10-F1
#
_entry.id   AF-A0A9X8CG10-F1
#
_cell.length_a   1.000
_cell.length_b   1.000
_cell.length_c   1.000
_cell.angle_alpha   90.00
_cell.angle_beta   90.00
_cell.angle_gamma   90.00
#
_symmetry.space_group_name_H-M   'P 1'
#
loop_
_entity.id
_entity.type
_entity.pdbx_description
1 polymer ?
#
loop_
_entity_poly.entity_id
_entity_poly.type
_entity_poly.pdbx_seq_one_letter_code
_entity_poly.pdbx_strand_id
1 'polypeptide(L)'
;MKIINRNRIGVRLYMRFKKMIAFTLLTTTLSGFVCPAVIHAESVDKKIEDSQKKIDELNAKKQASDKTLSDLDSTIAKLDKDINKVLEEKASLEKEINSLTKEIDDLTIIINKRNKQIESQARSMQLNREDQDLVNVILESESISDALSRTVAYSKLVSANKDIMDEQKKDQATLAKKKETLNKKVVDVNKTAKELKTKQEKLEKSKAEQVALADKILKELSKETDNKSAYESQKAEAKRISEENKKRLKELSDKQAAAKKALQEQREKEQKEAEAKQLEAQSSLSISKQSSAIGKSNNNTKTDEDKNETISLPSQDGFSLPLSGGYTITSGFGSRTDPTGYSGDHHDGIDLATGAGTPILASRAGQVVEASYHPSAGNHVIILHDNGLYTYYMHMTNIGTSVGSVVDAGDTIGTVGSTGNSTGAHLHFGISSSLWSGFINPTSILSF
;
A
#
# COMPACT_ATOMS: atom_id res chain seq x y z
N MET A 1 -0.10 14.18 -110.59
CA MET A 1 -0.17 15.61 -110.24
C MET A 1 -1.36 15.85 -109.32
N LYS A 2 -1.13 15.97 -108.00
CA LYS A 2 -1.83 16.90 -107.08
C LYS A 2 -1.34 16.69 -105.64
N ILE A 3 -0.64 17.71 -105.16
CA ILE A 3 -0.11 17.91 -103.81
C ILE A 3 -1.23 18.58 -103.00
N ILE A 4 -1.71 18.00 -101.89
CA ILE A 4 -2.43 18.74 -100.83
C ILE A 4 -2.11 18.13 -99.44
N ASN A 5 -1.24 18.87 -98.72
CA ASN A 5 -1.42 19.36 -97.35
C ASN A 5 -1.48 18.36 -96.16
N ARG A 6 -0.30 17.90 -95.69
CA ARG A 6 -0.09 17.34 -94.33
C ARG A 6 0.65 18.38 -93.46
N ASN A 7 -0.02 19.45 -93.00
CA ASN A 7 0.64 20.36 -92.05
C ASN A 7 -0.27 21.11 -91.05
N ARG A 8 -1.36 20.48 -90.57
CA ARG A 8 -2.22 21.10 -89.54
C ARG A 8 -2.63 20.24 -88.34
N ILE A 9 -2.06 19.04 -88.18
CA ILE A 9 -2.49 18.10 -87.12
C ILE A 9 -1.51 18.07 -85.93
N GLY A 10 -0.22 18.39 -86.13
CA GLY A 10 0.81 18.31 -85.08
C GLY A 10 0.79 19.44 -84.03
N VAL A 11 0.32 20.64 -84.38
CA VAL A 11 0.43 21.82 -83.49
C VAL A 11 -0.72 21.92 -82.47
N ARG A 12 -1.89 21.35 -82.78
CA ARG A 12 -3.06 21.36 -81.87
C ARG A 12 -3.01 20.32 -80.76
N LEU A 13 -2.24 19.24 -80.94
CA LEU A 13 -2.11 18.17 -79.94
C LEU A 13 -1.09 18.52 -78.84
N TYR A 14 -0.02 19.24 -79.21
CA TYR A 14 1.05 19.62 -78.27
C TYR A 14 0.63 20.76 -77.31
N MET A 15 -0.26 21.67 -77.73
CA MET A 15 -0.77 22.73 -76.84
C MET A 15 -1.83 22.25 -75.83
N ARG A 16 -2.56 21.16 -76.11
CA ARG A 16 -3.53 20.58 -75.16
C ARG A 16 -2.86 19.75 -74.08
N PHE A 17 -1.72 19.11 -74.37
CA PHE A 17 -0.97 18.32 -73.39
C PHE A 17 -0.21 19.19 -72.37
N LYS A 18 0.31 20.37 -72.78
CA LYS A 18 0.97 21.31 -71.84
C LYS A 18 0.01 22.06 -70.91
N LYS A 19 -1.26 22.26 -71.29
CA LYS A 19 -2.27 22.88 -70.40
C LYS A 19 -2.85 21.92 -69.35
N MET A 20 -2.75 20.59 -69.56
CA MET A 20 -3.26 19.60 -68.60
C MET A 20 -2.28 19.27 -67.47
N ILE A 21 -0.98 19.50 -67.66
CA ILE A 21 0.06 19.21 -66.65
C ILE A 21 0.21 20.36 -65.63
N ALA A 22 -0.31 21.55 -65.93
CA ALA A 22 -0.24 22.72 -65.04
C ALA A 22 -1.40 22.85 -64.03
N PHE A 23 -2.38 21.93 -64.04
CA PHE A 23 -3.58 22.03 -63.17
C PHE A 23 -3.75 20.85 -62.20
N THR A 24 -2.88 19.85 -62.22
CA THR A 24 -2.93 18.65 -61.37
C THR A 24 -1.74 18.53 -60.41
N LEU A 25 -1.18 19.66 -59.99
CA LEU A 25 -0.19 19.76 -58.91
C LEU A 25 -0.65 20.67 -57.76
N LEU A 26 -1.96 20.98 -57.70
CA LEU A 26 -2.55 21.86 -56.69
C LEU A 26 -3.62 21.20 -55.79
N THR A 27 -3.90 19.89 -55.88
CA THR A 27 -5.07 19.31 -55.19
C THR A 27 -4.90 17.96 -54.49
N THR A 28 -3.70 17.45 -54.25
CA THR A 28 -3.54 16.20 -53.46
C THR A 28 -2.55 16.37 -52.31
N THR A 29 -3.07 16.22 -51.09
CA THR A 29 -2.44 16.31 -49.75
C THR A 29 -2.55 17.64 -49.00
N LEU A 30 -3.68 18.36 -49.17
CA LEU A 30 -4.31 19.07 -48.05
C LEU A 30 -5.26 18.11 -47.32
N SER A 31 -4.70 17.08 -46.70
CA SER A 31 -5.41 16.17 -45.78
C SER A 31 -4.49 15.77 -44.64
N GLY A 32 -3.82 16.78 -44.09
CA GLY A 32 -3.42 16.79 -42.69
C GLY A 32 -4.32 17.82 -42.02
N PHE A 33 -5.53 17.41 -41.63
CA PHE A 33 -6.20 18.08 -40.53
C PHE A 33 -5.26 17.95 -39.33
N VAL A 34 -4.37 18.92 -39.16
CA VAL A 34 -3.80 19.21 -37.85
C VAL A 34 -5.00 19.66 -37.05
N CYS A 35 -5.63 18.71 -36.35
CA CYS A 35 -6.55 19.05 -35.28
C CYS A 35 -5.75 19.96 -34.35
N PRO A 36 -6.12 21.25 -34.19
CA PRO A 36 -5.46 22.06 -33.20
C PRO A 36 -5.99 21.53 -31.87
N ALA A 37 -5.26 20.58 -31.27
CA ALA A 37 -5.40 20.30 -29.85
C ALA A 37 -4.86 21.53 -29.12
N VAL A 38 -5.64 22.62 -29.14
CA VAL A 38 -5.65 23.60 -28.06
C VAL A 38 -6.25 22.85 -26.87
N ILE A 39 -5.44 21.98 -26.26
CA ILE A 39 -5.69 21.57 -24.89
C ILE A 39 -5.60 22.88 -24.12
N HIS A 40 -6.75 23.42 -23.71
CA HIS A 40 -6.84 24.69 -23.03
C HIS A 40 -6.03 24.57 -21.75
N ALA A 41 -4.87 25.24 -21.67
CA ALA A 41 -4.01 25.23 -20.49
C ALA A 41 -4.78 25.62 -19.21
N GLU A 42 -5.78 26.49 -19.36
CA GLU A 42 -6.71 26.92 -18.31
C GLU A 42 -7.54 25.76 -17.70
N SER A 43 -7.77 24.67 -18.46
CA SER A 43 -8.45 23.47 -17.95
C SER A 43 -7.55 22.53 -17.14
N VAL A 44 -6.25 22.53 -17.43
CA VAL A 44 -5.26 21.69 -16.72
C VAL A 44 -4.84 22.36 -15.42
N ASP A 45 -4.72 23.69 -15.42
CA ASP A 45 -4.43 24.48 -14.22
C ASP A 45 -5.48 24.27 -13.13
N LYS A 46 -6.77 24.26 -13.51
CA LYS A 46 -7.86 23.97 -12.58
C LYS A 46 -7.78 22.55 -12.01
N LYS A 47 -7.41 21.56 -12.82
CA LYS A 47 -7.22 20.17 -12.35
C LYS A 47 -6.05 20.04 -11.38
N ILE A 48 -4.95 20.74 -11.62
CA ILE A 48 -3.80 20.79 -10.70
C ILE A 48 -4.22 21.43 -9.37
N GLU A 49 -4.98 22.52 -9.42
CA GLU A 49 -5.50 23.18 -8.20
C GLU A 49 -6.46 22.28 -7.42
N ASP A 50 -7.40 21.61 -8.11
CA ASP A 50 -8.35 20.69 -7.50
C ASP A 50 -7.64 19.46 -6.88
N SER A 51 -6.66 18.89 -7.57
CA SER A 51 -5.82 17.81 -7.02
C SER A 51 -5.00 18.28 -5.83
N GLN A 52 -4.45 19.51 -5.84
CA GLN A 52 -3.73 20.06 -4.69
C GLN A 52 -4.65 20.24 -3.47
N LYS A 53 -5.84 20.81 -3.65
CA LYS A 53 -6.83 20.94 -2.56
C LYS A 53 -7.16 19.58 -1.96
N LYS A 54 -7.32 18.55 -2.81
CA LYS A 54 -7.62 17.21 -2.36
C LYS A 54 -6.46 16.54 -1.62
N ILE A 55 -5.22 16.77 -2.05
CA ILE A 55 -4.02 16.36 -1.32
C ILE A 55 -3.97 17.04 0.05
N ASP A 56 -4.27 18.34 0.14
CA ASP A 56 -4.27 19.08 1.40
C ASP A 56 -5.35 18.54 2.36
N GLU A 57 -6.56 18.26 1.85
CA GLU A 57 -7.63 17.62 2.62
C GLU A 57 -7.25 16.21 3.11
N LEU A 58 -6.62 15.40 2.26
CA LEU A 58 -6.18 14.06 2.62
C LEU A 58 -5.04 14.11 3.65
N ASN A 59 -4.13 15.06 3.54
CA ASN A 59 -3.07 15.29 4.54
C ASN A 59 -3.67 15.72 5.89
N ALA A 60 -4.67 16.61 5.89
CA ALA A 60 -5.37 17.00 7.11
C ALA A 60 -6.10 15.80 7.77
N LYS A 61 -6.74 14.96 6.96
CA LYS A 61 -7.37 13.70 7.43
C LYS A 61 -6.34 12.72 7.98
N LYS A 62 -5.19 12.55 7.30
CA LYS A 62 -4.07 11.73 7.79
C LYS A 62 -3.60 12.21 9.16
N GLN A 63 -3.36 13.51 9.31
CA GLN A 63 -2.92 14.08 10.59
C GLN A 63 -3.96 13.89 11.72
N ALA A 64 -5.25 14.00 11.40
CA ALA A 64 -6.33 13.73 12.36
C ALA A 64 -6.40 12.24 12.75
N SER A 65 -6.23 11.32 11.79
CA SER A 65 -6.14 9.88 12.05
C SER A 65 -4.90 9.53 12.87
N ASP A 66 -3.73 10.09 12.57
CA ASP A 66 -2.49 9.89 13.32
C ASP A 66 -2.65 10.34 14.79
N LYS A 67 -3.30 11.49 15.01
CA LYS A 67 -3.64 11.96 16.36
C LYS A 67 -4.58 10.99 17.07
N THR A 68 -5.62 10.52 16.38
CA THR A 68 -6.59 9.56 16.94
C THR A 68 -5.91 8.25 17.33
N LEU A 69 -4.98 7.75 16.51
CA LEU A 69 -4.17 6.56 16.81
C LEU A 69 -3.31 6.78 18.06
N SER A 70 -2.62 7.93 18.17
CA SER A 70 -1.84 8.27 19.35
C SER A 70 -2.68 8.36 20.64
N ASP A 71 -3.88 8.96 20.56
CA ASP A 71 -4.80 9.07 21.70
C ASP A 71 -5.33 7.69 22.11
N LEU A 72 -5.59 6.82 21.13
CA LEU A 72 -6.04 5.45 21.34
C LEU A 72 -4.94 4.59 21.96
N ASP A 73 -3.69 4.71 21.52
CA ASP A 73 -2.53 4.05 22.11
C ASP A 73 -2.32 4.46 23.57
N SER A 74 -2.45 5.76 23.87
CA SER A 74 -2.39 6.24 25.26
C SER A 74 -3.51 5.66 26.11
N THR A 75 -4.71 5.51 25.54
CA THR A 75 -5.87 4.94 26.23
C THR A 75 -5.70 3.44 26.48
N ILE A 76 -5.20 2.69 25.48
CA ILE A 76 -4.89 1.26 25.61
C ILE A 76 -3.81 1.04 26.66
N ALA A 77 -2.72 1.82 26.64
CA ALA A 77 -1.65 1.70 27.64
C ALA A 77 -2.14 1.97 29.08
N LYS A 78 -3.04 2.95 29.27
CA LYS A 78 -3.69 3.18 30.57
C LYS A 78 -4.58 2.02 30.97
N LEU A 79 -5.34 1.46 30.03
CA LEU A 79 -6.22 0.34 30.29
C LEU A 79 -5.43 -0.95 30.63
N ASP A 80 -4.31 -1.20 29.96
CA ASP A 80 -3.41 -2.32 30.28
C ASP A 80 -2.84 -2.18 31.69
N LYS A 81 -2.51 -0.96 32.12
CA LYS A 81 -2.09 -0.68 33.49
C LYS A 81 -3.22 -0.98 34.48
N ASP A 82 -4.45 -0.56 34.19
CA ASP A 82 -5.61 -0.83 35.03
C ASP A 82 -5.94 -2.33 35.08
N ILE A 83 -5.81 -3.05 33.96
CA ILE A 83 -5.96 -4.51 33.90
C ILE A 83 -4.91 -5.20 34.77
N ASN A 84 -3.64 -4.81 34.66
CA ASN A 84 -2.57 -5.38 35.47
C ASN A 84 -2.81 -5.13 36.96
N LYS A 85 -3.26 -3.93 37.33
CA LYS A 85 -3.63 -3.62 38.71
C LYS A 85 -4.78 -4.51 39.21
N VAL A 86 -5.83 -4.71 38.40
CA VAL A 86 -6.94 -5.60 38.76
C VAL A 86 -6.50 -7.07 38.84
N LEU A 87 -5.54 -7.50 38.02
CA LEU A 87 -4.95 -8.84 38.11
C LEU A 87 -4.14 -9.03 39.40
N GLU A 88 -3.38 -8.01 39.82
CA GLU A 88 -2.67 -8.01 41.10
C GLU A 88 -3.65 -8.03 42.29
N GLU A 89 -4.70 -7.20 42.25
CA GLU A 89 -5.78 -7.19 43.23
C GLU A 89 -6.48 -8.56 43.30
N LYS A 90 -6.74 -9.20 42.14
CA LYS A 90 -7.28 -10.56 42.05
C LYS A 90 -6.36 -11.58 42.72
N ALA A 91 -5.06 -11.54 42.45
CA ALA A 91 -4.10 -12.46 43.06
C ALA A 91 -4.01 -12.28 44.58
N SER A 92 -4.07 -11.03 45.07
CA SER A 92 -4.14 -10.74 46.51
C SER A 92 -5.44 -11.25 47.12
N LEU A 93 -6.57 -11.07 46.43
CA LEU A 93 -7.87 -11.55 46.88
C LEU A 93 -7.97 -13.07 46.87
N GLU A 94 -7.34 -13.78 45.93
CA GLU A 94 -7.25 -15.24 45.94
C GLU A 94 -6.52 -15.76 47.19
N LYS A 95 -5.47 -15.07 47.65
CA LYS A 95 -4.81 -15.39 48.92
C LYS A 95 -5.74 -15.15 50.11
N GLU A 96 -6.46 -14.03 50.12
CA GLU A 96 -7.42 -13.71 51.19
C GLU A 96 -8.59 -14.72 51.22
N ILE A 97 -9.09 -15.11 50.04
CA ILE A 97 -10.12 -16.14 49.85
C ILE A 97 -9.65 -17.47 50.44
N ASN A 98 -8.42 -17.90 50.16
CA ASN A 98 -7.88 -19.14 50.71
C ASN A 98 -7.75 -19.09 52.24
N SER A 99 -7.30 -17.96 52.81
CA SER A 99 -7.26 -17.77 54.27
C SER A 99 -8.66 -17.82 54.88
N LEU A 100 -9.61 -17.07 54.31
CA LEU A 100 -10.99 -17.03 54.77
C LEU A 100 -11.68 -18.39 54.65
N THR A 101 -11.37 -19.16 53.61
CA THR A 101 -11.91 -20.51 53.40
C THR A 101 -11.42 -21.45 54.49
N LYS A 102 -10.12 -21.41 54.82
CA LYS A 102 -9.57 -22.17 55.94
C LYS A 102 -10.21 -21.79 57.27
N GLU A 103 -10.38 -20.49 57.54
CA GLU A 103 -11.04 -20.01 58.75
C GLU A 103 -12.53 -20.43 58.81
N ILE A 104 -13.22 -20.45 57.66
CA ILE A 104 -14.60 -20.94 57.52
C ILE A 104 -14.67 -22.44 57.83
N ASP A 105 -13.72 -23.23 57.33
CA ASP A 105 -13.66 -24.68 57.56
C ASP A 105 -13.38 -24.99 59.04
N ASP A 106 -12.37 -24.34 59.64
CA ASP A 106 -12.04 -24.47 61.05
C ASP A 106 -13.24 -24.11 61.94
N LEU A 107 -13.92 -22.98 61.64
CA LEU A 107 -15.10 -22.54 62.38
C LEU A 107 -16.28 -23.49 62.18
N THR A 108 -16.45 -24.05 60.98
CA THR A 108 -17.51 -25.03 60.68
C THR A 108 -17.28 -26.32 61.47
N ILE A 109 -16.04 -26.79 61.60
CA ILE A 109 -15.69 -27.94 62.44
C ILE A 109 -16.05 -27.67 63.90
N ILE A 110 -15.67 -26.50 64.43
CA ILE A 110 -15.96 -26.10 65.81
C ILE A 110 -17.49 -26.05 66.05
N ILE A 111 -18.23 -25.39 65.16
CA ILE A 111 -19.70 -25.29 65.23
C ILE A 111 -20.34 -26.68 65.22
N ASN A 112 -19.90 -27.57 64.33
CA ASN A 112 -20.44 -28.93 64.24
C ASN A 112 -20.13 -29.76 65.50
N LYS A 113 -18.93 -29.61 66.06
CA LYS A 113 -18.53 -30.27 67.31
C LYS A 113 -19.38 -29.76 68.48
N ARG A 114 -19.54 -28.44 68.63
CA ARG A 114 -20.38 -27.84 69.67
C ARG A 114 -21.86 -28.22 69.51
N ASN A 115 -22.39 -28.26 68.29
CA ASN A 115 -23.76 -28.72 68.02
C ASN A 115 -23.98 -30.14 68.55
N LYS A 116 -23.08 -31.08 68.23
CA LYS A 116 -23.16 -32.46 68.73
C LYS A 116 -23.10 -32.53 70.25
N GLN A 117 -22.28 -31.69 70.88
CA GLN A 117 -22.19 -31.62 72.34
C GLN A 117 -23.47 -31.09 72.97
N ILE A 118 -24.02 -29.98 72.46
CA ILE A 118 -25.29 -29.40 72.92
C ILE A 118 -26.43 -30.41 72.72
N GLU A 119 -26.49 -31.10 71.59
CA GLU A 119 -27.50 -32.13 71.31
C GLU A 119 -27.41 -33.30 72.30
N SER A 120 -26.19 -33.80 72.57
CA SER A 120 -25.97 -34.85 73.55
C SER A 120 -26.35 -34.41 74.97
N GLN A 121 -26.02 -33.17 75.34
CA GLN A 121 -26.39 -32.60 76.65
C GLN A 121 -27.91 -32.46 76.77
N ALA A 122 -28.57 -31.86 75.78
CA ALA A 122 -30.02 -31.72 75.74
C ALA A 122 -30.74 -33.08 75.82
N ARG A 123 -30.25 -34.08 75.07
CA ARG A 123 -30.78 -35.45 75.11
C ARG A 123 -30.59 -36.09 76.49
N SER A 124 -29.43 -35.94 77.12
CA SER A 124 -29.20 -36.46 78.47
C SER A 124 -30.12 -35.81 79.50
N MET A 125 -30.34 -34.48 79.39
CA MET A 125 -31.29 -33.77 80.24
C MET A 125 -32.74 -34.21 80.00
N GLN A 126 -33.11 -34.50 78.75
CA GLN A 126 -34.46 -34.93 78.39
C GLN A 126 -34.74 -36.38 78.81
N LEU A 127 -33.79 -37.30 78.62
CA LEU A 127 -33.93 -38.70 79.03
C LEU A 127 -33.95 -38.86 80.56
N ASN A 128 -33.20 -38.00 81.27
CA ASN A 128 -33.19 -37.99 82.73
C ASN A 128 -34.36 -37.16 83.33
N ARG A 129 -35.30 -36.67 82.49
CA ARG A 129 -36.41 -35.80 82.90
C ARG A 129 -37.60 -36.54 83.51
N GLU A 130 -37.74 -37.84 83.26
CA GLU A 130 -38.87 -38.61 83.80
C GLU A 130 -38.71 -38.99 85.28
N ASP A 131 -37.49 -38.95 85.86
CA ASP A 131 -37.26 -39.44 87.24
C ASP A 131 -36.66 -38.42 88.25
N GLN A 132 -36.16 -37.24 87.86
CA GLN A 132 -35.59 -36.29 88.83
C GLN A 132 -35.77 -34.81 88.41
N ASP A 133 -36.79 -34.14 88.97
CA ASP A 133 -36.93 -32.70 88.86
C ASP A 133 -35.73 -31.99 89.53
N LEU A 134 -35.26 -30.88 88.97
CA LEU A 134 -34.20 -30.04 89.55
C LEU A 134 -34.49 -29.67 91.02
N VAL A 135 -35.77 -29.47 91.31
CA VAL A 135 -36.28 -29.18 92.64
C VAL A 135 -36.03 -30.38 93.55
N ASN A 136 -36.23 -31.62 93.09
CA ASN A 136 -35.98 -32.83 93.86
C ASN A 136 -34.49 -33.03 94.17
N VAL A 137 -33.59 -32.76 93.23
CA VAL A 137 -32.12 -32.86 93.47
C VAL A 137 -31.63 -31.89 94.57
N ILE A 138 -32.30 -30.74 94.72
CA ILE A 138 -32.03 -29.77 95.79
C ILE A 138 -32.75 -30.17 97.09
N LEU A 139 -33.96 -30.73 97.00
CA LEU A 139 -34.77 -31.19 98.14
C LEU A 139 -34.23 -32.49 98.78
N GLU A 140 -33.57 -33.35 98.01
CA GLU A 140 -32.88 -34.57 98.47
C GLU A 140 -31.51 -34.28 99.11
N SER A 141 -31.14 -33.01 99.31
CA SER A 141 -29.86 -32.64 99.92
C SER A 141 -29.80 -33.00 101.41
N GLU A 142 -28.63 -33.49 101.85
CA GLU A 142 -28.44 -33.99 103.24
C GLU A 142 -28.31 -32.84 104.27
N SER A 143 -28.08 -31.60 103.80
CA SER A 143 -27.98 -30.40 104.65
C SER A 143 -28.20 -29.12 103.83
N ILE A 144 -28.48 -28.00 104.52
CA ILE A 144 -28.58 -26.67 103.88
C ILE A 144 -27.29 -26.28 103.15
N SER A 145 -26.13 -26.69 103.66
CA SER A 145 -24.82 -26.45 103.01
C SER A 145 -24.66 -27.28 101.73
N ASP A 146 -25.15 -28.52 101.72
CA ASP A 146 -25.19 -29.39 100.53
C ASP A 146 -26.17 -28.83 99.49
N ALA A 147 -27.36 -28.40 99.90
CA ALA A 147 -28.35 -27.73 99.05
C ALA A 147 -27.78 -26.49 98.35
N LEU A 148 -27.06 -25.63 99.10
CA LEU A 148 -26.43 -24.42 98.56
C LEU A 148 -25.31 -24.76 97.58
N SER A 149 -24.48 -25.76 97.91
CA SER A 149 -23.40 -26.22 97.04
C SER A 149 -23.94 -26.79 95.73
N ARG A 150 -25.00 -27.60 95.78
CA ARG A 150 -25.71 -28.13 94.61
C ARG A 150 -26.36 -27.01 93.78
N THR A 151 -26.94 -26.00 94.43
CA THR A 151 -27.54 -24.84 93.76
C THR A 151 -26.48 -24.02 93.02
N VAL A 152 -25.33 -23.74 93.63
CA VAL A 152 -24.23 -23.02 92.99
C VAL A 152 -23.62 -23.85 91.85
N ALA A 153 -23.42 -25.16 92.05
CA ALA A 153 -22.95 -26.07 91.01
C ALA A 153 -23.91 -26.11 89.82
N TYR A 154 -25.21 -26.20 90.07
CA TYR A 154 -26.24 -26.20 89.04
C TYR A 154 -26.31 -24.85 88.31
N SER A 155 -26.30 -23.73 89.03
CA SER A 155 -26.23 -22.40 88.42
C SER A 155 -25.00 -22.26 87.53
N LYS A 156 -23.86 -22.79 87.96
CA LYS A 156 -22.62 -22.78 87.16
C LYS A 156 -22.74 -23.62 85.89
N LEU A 157 -23.40 -24.79 85.96
CA LEU A 157 -23.67 -25.64 84.79
C LEU A 157 -24.65 -24.97 83.81
N VAL A 158 -25.73 -24.37 84.31
CA VAL A 158 -26.71 -23.65 83.47
C VAL A 158 -26.07 -22.43 82.82
N SER A 159 -25.29 -21.64 83.58
CA SER A 159 -24.54 -20.51 83.03
C SER A 159 -23.54 -20.97 81.96
N ALA A 160 -22.75 -22.02 82.22
CA ALA A 160 -21.81 -22.55 81.23
C ALA A 160 -22.50 -23.06 79.95
N ASN A 161 -23.66 -23.72 80.07
CA ASN A 161 -24.44 -24.15 78.91
C ASN A 161 -25.02 -22.98 78.12
N LYS A 162 -25.48 -21.93 78.82
CA LYS A 162 -25.91 -20.68 78.18
C LYS A 162 -24.75 -20.02 77.43
N ASP A 163 -23.58 -19.92 78.05
CA ASP A 163 -22.38 -19.33 77.43
C ASP A 163 -21.97 -20.11 76.17
N ILE A 164 -22.03 -21.46 76.20
CA ILE A 164 -21.77 -22.31 75.03
C ILE A 164 -22.79 -22.03 73.90
N MET A 165 -24.08 -21.87 74.22
CA MET A 165 -25.11 -21.55 73.23
C MET A 165 -24.91 -20.14 72.64
N ASP A 166 -24.55 -19.16 73.47
CA ASP A 166 -24.29 -17.79 73.04
C ASP A 166 -23.03 -17.71 72.15
N GLU A 167 -21.95 -18.41 72.49
CA GLU A 167 -20.76 -18.57 71.64
C GLU A 167 -21.11 -19.24 70.31
N GLN A 168 -21.90 -20.32 70.33
CA GLN A 168 -22.32 -21.02 69.13
C GLN A 168 -23.10 -20.11 68.17
N LYS A 169 -24.03 -19.31 68.72
CA LYS A 169 -24.82 -18.35 67.93
C LYS A 169 -23.93 -17.26 67.32
N LYS A 170 -22.93 -16.77 68.06
CA LYS A 170 -21.96 -15.78 67.59
C LYS A 170 -21.10 -16.34 66.44
N ASP A 171 -20.65 -17.58 66.56
CA ASP A 171 -19.82 -18.22 65.54
C ASP A 171 -20.61 -18.51 64.27
N GLN A 172 -21.87 -18.96 64.37
CA GLN A 172 -22.77 -19.11 63.22
C GLN A 172 -23.01 -17.79 62.48
N ALA A 173 -23.23 -16.69 63.23
CA ALA A 173 -23.39 -15.36 62.63
C ALA A 173 -22.09 -14.88 61.96
N THR A 174 -20.94 -15.17 62.56
CA THR A 174 -19.63 -14.83 62.00
C THR A 174 -19.35 -15.61 60.72
N LEU A 175 -19.67 -16.92 60.70
CA LEU A 175 -19.55 -17.78 59.53
C LEU A 175 -20.39 -17.26 58.35
N ALA A 176 -21.65 -16.88 58.62
CA ALA A 176 -22.54 -16.33 57.60
C ALA A 176 -21.98 -15.05 56.98
N LYS A 177 -21.52 -14.10 57.82
CA LYS A 177 -20.91 -12.84 57.35
C LYS A 177 -19.63 -13.06 56.54
N LYS A 178 -18.78 -14.00 56.94
CA LYS A 178 -17.55 -14.35 56.20
C LYS A 178 -17.88 -14.94 54.83
N LYS A 179 -18.83 -15.87 54.73
CA LYS A 179 -19.29 -16.44 53.45
C LYS A 179 -19.89 -15.38 52.52
N GLU A 180 -20.69 -14.47 53.05
CA GLU A 180 -21.26 -13.35 52.27
C GLU A 180 -20.16 -12.41 51.74
N THR A 181 -19.23 -12.00 52.61
CA THR A 181 -18.11 -11.12 52.23
C THR A 181 -17.24 -11.76 51.16
N LEU A 182 -16.95 -13.06 51.30
CA LEU A 182 -16.17 -13.85 50.35
C LEU A 182 -16.83 -13.86 48.96
N ASN A 183 -18.12 -14.20 48.90
CA ASN A 183 -18.88 -14.25 47.65
C ASN A 183 -18.93 -12.88 46.98
N LYS A 184 -19.15 -11.81 47.74
CA LYS A 184 -19.19 -10.45 47.20
C LYS A 184 -17.86 -10.05 46.55
N LYS A 185 -16.73 -10.28 47.24
CA LYS A 185 -15.39 -9.98 46.73
C LYS A 185 -15.07 -10.74 45.43
N VAL A 186 -15.44 -12.02 45.35
CA VAL A 186 -15.24 -12.85 44.14
C VAL A 186 -16.07 -12.33 42.96
N VAL A 187 -17.33 -11.96 43.19
CA VAL A 187 -18.22 -11.45 42.14
C VAL A 187 -17.75 -10.10 41.62
N ASP A 188 -17.40 -9.17 42.51
CA ASP A 188 -16.99 -7.82 42.14
C ASP A 188 -15.72 -7.82 41.26
N VAL A 189 -14.69 -8.58 41.65
CA VAL A 189 -13.45 -8.67 40.84
C VAL A 189 -13.67 -9.32 39.49
N ASN A 190 -14.42 -10.42 39.42
CA ASN A 190 -14.69 -11.08 38.14
C ASN A 190 -15.50 -10.16 37.20
N LYS A 191 -16.42 -9.37 37.76
CA LYS A 191 -17.16 -8.35 37.01
C LYS A 191 -16.22 -7.27 36.46
N THR A 192 -15.40 -6.66 37.31
CA THR A 192 -14.45 -5.60 36.88
C THR A 192 -13.46 -6.13 35.85
N ALA A 193 -12.89 -7.32 36.04
CA ALA A 193 -11.98 -7.94 35.09
C ALA A 193 -12.64 -8.17 33.71
N LYS A 194 -13.89 -8.64 33.69
CA LYS A 194 -14.65 -8.83 32.45
C LYS A 194 -14.94 -7.50 31.75
N GLU A 195 -15.36 -6.48 32.49
CA GLU A 195 -15.63 -5.15 31.94
C GLU A 195 -14.39 -4.53 31.31
N LEU A 196 -13.23 -4.60 31.97
CA LEU A 196 -11.96 -4.09 31.44
C LEU A 196 -11.53 -4.84 30.18
N LYS A 197 -11.63 -6.18 30.18
CA LYS A 197 -11.31 -6.98 28.99
C LYS A 197 -12.19 -6.62 27.79
N THR A 198 -13.50 -6.47 28.00
CA THR A 198 -14.41 -6.06 26.90
C THR A 198 -14.14 -4.65 26.39
N LYS A 199 -13.68 -3.73 27.25
CA LYS A 199 -13.23 -2.40 26.82
C LYS A 199 -11.96 -2.48 26.00
N GLN A 200 -11.00 -3.33 26.40
CA GLN A 200 -9.75 -3.55 25.67
C GLN A 200 -10.03 -4.08 24.26
N GLU A 201 -10.84 -5.13 24.14
CA GLU A 201 -11.23 -5.70 22.84
C GLU A 201 -11.90 -4.67 21.91
N LYS A 202 -12.74 -3.78 22.46
CA LYS A 202 -13.37 -2.70 21.67
C LYS A 202 -12.38 -1.64 21.21
N LEU A 203 -11.43 -1.26 22.05
CA LEU A 203 -10.39 -0.27 21.70
C LEU A 203 -9.43 -0.84 20.66
N GLU A 204 -9.01 -2.10 20.80
CA GLU A 204 -8.20 -2.79 19.80
C GLU A 204 -8.90 -2.89 18.45
N LYS A 205 -10.20 -3.20 18.44
CA LYS A 205 -11.01 -3.17 17.22
C LYS A 205 -11.05 -1.77 16.61
N SER A 206 -11.31 -0.74 17.41
CA SER A 206 -11.30 0.66 16.95
C SER A 206 -9.93 1.07 16.41
N LYS A 207 -8.84 0.52 16.94
CA LYS A 207 -7.47 0.78 16.47
C LYS A 207 -7.24 0.16 15.11
N ALA A 208 -7.61 -1.11 14.94
CA ALA A 208 -7.53 -1.80 13.66
C ALA A 208 -8.33 -1.07 12.56
N GLU A 209 -9.54 -0.59 12.88
CA GLU A 209 -10.37 0.21 11.97
C GLU A 209 -9.69 1.53 11.57
N GLN A 210 -9.04 2.22 12.51
CA GLN A 210 -8.31 3.46 12.24
C GLN A 210 -7.04 3.24 11.40
N VAL A 211 -6.31 2.14 11.64
CA VAL A 211 -5.15 1.76 10.81
C VAL A 211 -5.59 1.47 9.38
N ALA A 212 -6.66 0.70 9.18
CA ALA A 212 -7.20 0.43 7.84
C ALA A 212 -7.67 1.71 7.13
N LEU A 213 -8.23 2.68 7.87
CA LEU A 213 -8.58 3.99 7.32
C LEU A 213 -7.32 4.79 6.93
N ALA A 214 -6.28 4.78 7.75
CA ALA A 214 -5.01 5.45 7.45
C ALA A 214 -4.35 4.88 6.18
N ASP A 215 -4.34 3.55 6.02
CA ASP A 215 -3.85 2.88 4.81
C ASP A 215 -4.65 3.28 3.57
N LYS A 216 -5.98 3.40 3.70
CA LYS A 216 -6.83 3.87 2.62
C LYS A 216 -6.53 5.32 2.25
N ILE A 217 -6.33 6.20 3.23
CA ILE A 217 -5.96 7.60 3.00
C ILE A 217 -4.61 7.68 2.29
N LEU A 218 -3.62 6.86 2.68
CA LEU A 218 -2.31 6.80 2.02
C LEU A 218 -2.43 6.37 0.55
N LYS A 219 -3.26 5.36 0.24
CA LYS A 219 -3.54 4.93 -1.13
C LYS A 219 -4.25 6.01 -1.96
N GLU A 220 -5.19 6.73 -1.37
CA GLU A 220 -5.84 7.86 -2.05
C GLU A 220 -4.87 9.03 -2.28
N LEU A 221 -3.98 9.28 -1.32
CA LEU A 221 -2.98 10.34 -1.41
C LEU A 221 -1.92 10.06 -2.48
N SER A 222 -1.42 8.82 -2.59
CA SER A 222 -0.49 8.45 -3.65
C SER A 222 -1.13 8.60 -5.02
N LYS A 223 -2.36 8.08 -5.19
CA LYS A 223 -3.12 8.20 -6.44
C LYS A 223 -3.36 9.66 -6.84
N GLU A 224 -3.74 10.52 -5.91
CA GLU A 224 -3.99 11.93 -6.21
C GLU A 224 -2.69 12.69 -6.51
N THR A 225 -1.59 12.31 -5.87
CA THR A 225 -0.24 12.85 -6.17
C THR A 225 0.23 12.46 -7.58
N ASP A 226 0.01 11.21 -7.98
CA ASP A 226 0.31 10.72 -9.34
C ASP A 226 -0.52 11.46 -10.40
N ASN A 227 -1.81 11.65 -10.14
CA ASN A 227 -2.70 12.43 -11.02
C ASN A 227 -2.19 13.86 -11.21
N LYS A 228 -1.78 14.52 -10.11
CA LYS A 228 -1.22 15.87 -10.16
C LYS A 228 0.05 15.92 -11.00
N SER A 229 0.98 14.99 -10.79
CA SER A 229 2.23 14.87 -11.58
C SER A 229 1.96 14.66 -13.07
N ALA A 230 0.96 13.84 -13.41
CA ALA A 230 0.53 13.62 -14.79
C ALA A 230 -0.03 14.91 -15.42
N TYR A 231 -0.84 15.69 -14.68
CA TYR A 231 -1.35 16.98 -15.16
C TYR A 231 -0.25 18.02 -15.36
N GLU A 232 0.73 18.08 -14.45
CA GLU A 232 1.90 18.95 -14.60
C GLU A 232 2.73 18.58 -15.84
N SER A 233 2.92 17.28 -16.09
CA SER A 233 3.60 16.78 -17.28
C SER A 233 2.84 17.13 -18.57
N GLN A 234 1.51 16.97 -18.59
CA GLN A 234 0.68 17.38 -19.72
C GLN A 234 0.76 18.89 -19.99
N LYS A 235 0.77 19.71 -18.93
CA LYS A 235 0.93 21.16 -19.05
C LYS A 235 2.29 21.54 -19.64
N ALA A 236 3.36 20.88 -19.21
CA ALA A 236 4.72 21.12 -19.72
C ALA A 236 4.84 20.73 -21.21
N GLU A 237 4.27 19.59 -21.59
CA GLU A 237 4.28 19.12 -22.98
C GLU A 237 3.45 20.03 -23.90
N ALA A 238 2.23 20.41 -23.48
CA ALA A 238 1.40 21.35 -24.21
C ALA A 238 2.11 22.70 -24.43
N LYS A 239 2.88 23.16 -23.43
CA LYS A 239 3.70 24.36 -23.54
C LYS A 239 4.85 24.19 -24.54
N ARG A 240 5.58 23.07 -24.51
CA ARG A 240 6.64 22.77 -25.50
C ARG A 240 6.10 22.73 -26.92
N ILE A 241 5.00 22.01 -27.15
CA ILE A 241 4.35 21.91 -28.47
C ILE A 241 3.89 23.30 -28.95
N SER A 242 3.30 24.11 -28.06
CA SER A 242 2.89 25.47 -28.38
C SER A 242 4.08 26.36 -28.79
N GLU A 243 5.19 26.28 -28.06
CA GLU A 243 6.42 27.01 -28.38
C GLU A 243 7.08 26.53 -29.69
N GLU A 244 7.10 25.21 -29.95
CA GLU A 244 7.59 24.65 -31.20
C GLU A 244 6.72 25.07 -32.38
N ASN A 245 5.40 25.00 -32.25
CA ASN A 245 4.45 25.46 -33.26
C ASN A 245 4.65 26.94 -33.57
N LYS A 246 4.88 27.78 -32.55
CA LYS A 246 5.19 29.20 -32.73
C LYS A 246 6.50 29.42 -33.51
N LYS A 247 7.54 28.64 -33.23
CA LYS A 247 8.81 28.68 -33.98
C LYS A 247 8.64 28.24 -35.43
N ARG A 248 7.98 27.10 -35.67
CA ARG A 248 7.70 26.59 -37.03
C ARG A 248 6.86 27.58 -37.83
N LEU A 249 5.86 28.21 -37.21
CA LEU A 249 5.01 29.20 -37.88
C LEU A 249 5.83 30.44 -38.30
N LYS A 250 6.74 30.90 -37.45
CA LYS A 250 7.66 32.00 -37.78
C LYS A 250 8.58 31.62 -38.94
N GLU A 251 9.19 30.43 -38.90
CA GLU A 251 10.07 29.95 -39.96
C GLU A 251 9.33 29.77 -41.31
N LEU A 252 8.10 29.25 -41.27
CA LEU A 252 7.21 29.17 -42.44
C LEU A 252 6.87 30.56 -42.99
N SER A 253 6.59 31.52 -42.12
CA SER A 253 6.31 32.91 -42.52
C SER A 253 7.52 33.57 -43.16
N ASP A 254 8.72 33.39 -42.59
CA ASP A 254 9.98 33.91 -43.14
C ASP A 254 10.31 33.26 -44.51
N LYS A 255 10.13 31.94 -44.64
CA LYS A 255 10.27 31.20 -45.91
C LYS A 255 9.29 31.69 -46.97
N GLN A 256 8.03 31.95 -46.60
CA GLN A 256 7.02 32.51 -47.51
C GLN A 256 7.37 33.93 -47.96
N ALA A 257 7.88 34.77 -47.06
CA ALA A 257 8.32 36.13 -47.39
C ALA A 257 9.52 36.11 -48.36
N ALA A 258 10.52 35.25 -48.10
CA ALA A 258 11.67 35.05 -48.98
C ALA A 258 11.25 34.52 -50.36
N ALA A 259 10.34 33.54 -50.43
CA ALA A 259 9.84 33.00 -51.69
C ALA A 259 9.05 34.06 -52.51
N LYS A 260 8.24 34.90 -51.85
CA LYS A 260 7.56 36.02 -52.50
C LYS A 260 8.57 37.04 -53.06
N LYS A 261 9.61 37.37 -52.30
CA LYS A 261 10.67 38.28 -52.74
C LYS A 261 11.43 37.73 -53.94
N ALA A 262 11.87 36.47 -53.88
CA ALA A 262 12.57 35.81 -54.99
C ALA A 262 11.70 35.71 -56.26
N LEU A 263 10.40 35.41 -56.10
CA LEU A 263 9.46 35.40 -57.22
C LEU A 263 9.28 36.79 -57.84
N GLN A 264 9.29 37.84 -57.02
CA GLN A 264 9.21 39.22 -57.50
C GLN A 264 10.49 39.64 -58.24
N GLU A 265 11.67 39.34 -57.68
CA GLU A 265 12.96 39.55 -58.34
C GLU A 265 13.05 38.80 -59.67
N GLN A 266 12.54 37.56 -59.73
CA GLN A 266 12.48 36.78 -60.97
C GLN A 266 11.53 37.40 -62.00
N ARG A 267 10.33 37.86 -61.59
CA ARG A 267 9.39 38.56 -62.48
C ARG A 267 9.96 39.88 -63.00
N GLU A 268 10.66 40.63 -62.17
CA GLU A 268 11.34 41.87 -62.57
C GLU A 268 12.46 41.58 -63.58
N LYS A 269 13.23 40.50 -63.38
CA LYS A 269 14.25 40.05 -64.34
C LYS A 269 13.63 39.61 -65.66
N GLU A 270 12.55 38.84 -65.62
CA GLU A 270 11.80 38.40 -66.82
C GLU A 270 11.14 39.58 -67.55
N GLN A 271 10.63 40.59 -66.84
CA GLN A 271 10.12 41.82 -67.45
C GLN A 271 11.23 42.62 -68.13
N LYS A 272 12.37 42.82 -67.47
CA LYS A 272 13.54 43.50 -68.08
C LYS A 272 14.06 42.74 -69.31
N GLU A 273 14.06 41.41 -69.27
CA GLU A 273 14.47 40.58 -70.41
C GLU A 273 13.44 40.60 -71.56
N ALA A 274 12.15 40.66 -71.24
CA ALA A 274 11.08 40.82 -72.24
C ALA A 274 11.10 42.21 -72.89
N GLU A 275 11.39 43.25 -72.11
CA GLU A 275 11.55 44.63 -72.58
C GLU A 275 12.81 44.77 -73.44
N ALA A 276 13.93 44.16 -73.05
CA ALA A 276 15.15 44.07 -73.85
C ALA A 276 14.90 43.32 -75.17
N LYS A 277 14.16 42.20 -75.16
CA LYS A 277 13.77 41.46 -76.37
C LYS A 277 12.79 42.23 -77.26
N GLN A 278 11.95 43.11 -76.72
CA GLN A 278 11.11 44.02 -77.51
C GLN A 278 11.93 45.15 -78.16
N LEU A 279 12.91 45.70 -77.45
CA LEU A 279 13.88 46.67 -77.97
C LEU A 279 14.79 46.05 -79.06
N GLU A 280 15.21 44.80 -78.89
CA GLU A 280 15.93 44.02 -79.90
C GLU A 280 15.04 43.71 -81.12
N ALA A 281 13.76 43.37 -80.93
CA ALA A 281 12.82 43.14 -82.03
C ALA A 281 12.47 44.42 -82.83
N GLN A 282 12.55 45.61 -82.21
CA GLN A 282 12.42 46.90 -82.89
C GLN A 282 13.70 47.32 -83.63
N SER A 283 14.87 46.87 -83.18
CA SER A 283 16.17 47.14 -83.83
C SER A 283 16.54 46.10 -84.90
N SER A 284 15.89 44.92 -84.91
CA SER A 284 16.10 43.84 -85.89
C SER A 284 15.24 43.92 -87.16
N LEU A 285 14.84 45.12 -87.61
CA LEU A 285 14.52 45.39 -89.03
C LEU A 285 15.78 45.74 -89.84
N SER A 286 16.96 45.76 -89.20
CA SER A 286 18.23 46.08 -89.83
C SER A 286 19.22 44.92 -89.76
N ILE A 287 19.41 44.31 -90.93
CA ILE A 287 20.63 43.64 -91.40
C ILE A 287 20.92 42.22 -90.88
N SER A 288 21.11 41.38 -91.89
CA SER A 288 21.35 39.96 -91.94
C SER A 288 22.77 39.53 -91.55
N LYS A 289 22.89 38.19 -91.38
CA LYS A 289 24.01 37.30 -91.77
C LYS A 289 24.91 36.77 -90.63
N GLN A 290 24.65 35.50 -90.33
CA GLN A 290 25.53 34.37 -90.71
C GLN A 290 26.51 33.83 -89.66
N SER A 291 26.61 32.49 -89.72
CA SER A 291 27.57 31.54 -89.12
C SER A 291 27.29 31.13 -87.67
N SER A 292 26.91 29.88 -87.37
CA SER A 292 27.51 28.55 -87.66
C SER A 292 28.72 28.24 -86.79
N ALA A 293 28.59 27.22 -85.94
CA ALA A 293 29.50 26.07 -85.73
C ALA A 293 29.42 25.60 -84.27
N ILE A 294 28.76 24.46 -84.01
CA ILE A 294 29.37 23.12 -83.81
C ILE A 294 29.92 22.91 -82.39
N GLY A 295 29.24 22.02 -81.64
CA GLY A 295 29.85 20.73 -81.30
C GLY A 295 30.05 20.38 -79.82
N LYS A 296 29.36 19.29 -79.42
CA LYS A 296 29.85 18.15 -78.59
C LYS A 296 30.17 18.43 -77.11
N SER A 297 30.04 17.52 -76.15
CA SER A 297 29.52 16.14 -76.06
C SER A 297 29.55 15.75 -74.58
N ASN A 298 28.73 14.75 -74.22
CA ASN A 298 29.04 13.65 -73.29
C ASN A 298 29.10 13.95 -71.78
N ASN A 299 28.16 13.37 -71.02
CA ASN A 299 28.22 12.03 -70.37
C ASN A 299 28.90 12.18 -69.00
N ASN A 300 28.53 11.52 -67.91
CA ASN A 300 27.71 10.34 -67.71
C ASN A 300 27.57 10.14 -66.17
N THR A 301 26.47 9.47 -65.74
CA THR A 301 26.40 8.33 -64.77
C THR A 301 27.24 8.34 -63.48
N LYS A 302 26.89 7.76 -62.34
CA LYS A 302 25.87 6.81 -61.85
C LYS A 302 26.22 6.63 -60.35
N THR A 303 25.27 6.69 -59.42
CA THR A 303 24.56 5.57 -58.76
C THR A 303 25.35 4.78 -57.69
N ASP A 304 24.56 4.40 -56.66
CA ASP A 304 24.55 3.13 -55.92
C ASP A 304 25.27 2.99 -54.56
N GLU A 305 24.42 2.96 -53.51
CA GLU A 305 24.05 1.77 -52.70
C GLU A 305 25.08 1.06 -51.77
N ASP A 306 24.78 1.12 -50.46
CA ASP A 306 24.21 0.01 -49.65
C ASP A 306 25.11 -0.92 -48.77
N LYS A 307 24.47 -1.34 -47.65
CA LYS A 307 24.63 -2.53 -46.75
C LYS A 307 25.67 -2.62 -45.61
N ASN A 308 25.16 -2.46 -44.38
CA ASN A 308 24.77 -3.48 -43.37
C ASN A 308 25.75 -4.56 -42.79
N GLU A 309 25.53 -4.82 -41.48
CA GLU A 309 25.67 -6.06 -40.66
C GLU A 309 26.80 -6.19 -39.59
N THR A 310 26.52 -6.12 -38.26
CA THR A 310 26.05 -7.12 -37.20
C THR A 310 27.23 -7.94 -36.57
N ILE A 311 27.39 -8.28 -35.26
CA ILE A 311 26.52 -8.80 -34.17
C ILE A 311 27.19 -8.64 -32.78
N SER A 312 26.44 -8.27 -31.72
CA SER A 312 26.28 -8.98 -30.41
C SER A 312 25.41 -8.15 -29.42
N LEU A 313 24.34 -8.77 -28.90
CA LEU A 313 23.18 -8.15 -28.23
C LEU A 313 23.36 -7.89 -26.72
N PRO A 314 23.20 -6.65 -26.22
CA PRO A 314 22.82 -6.36 -24.84
C PRO A 314 21.28 -6.18 -24.73
N SER A 315 20.70 -6.59 -23.60
CA SER A 315 19.29 -6.39 -23.26
C SER A 315 18.91 -4.91 -23.37
N GLN A 316 17.70 -4.65 -23.88
CA GLN A 316 17.27 -3.37 -24.46
C GLN A 316 17.37 -2.13 -23.56
N ASP A 317 17.57 -2.28 -22.25
CA ASP A 317 17.70 -1.14 -21.33
C ASP A 317 18.84 -1.29 -20.30
N GLY A 318 19.75 -2.26 -20.43
CA GLY A 318 20.88 -2.41 -19.49
C GLY A 318 20.55 -3.10 -18.15
N PHE A 319 19.45 -3.85 -18.09
CA PHE A 319 19.14 -4.77 -16.98
C PHE A 319 19.76 -6.16 -17.23
N SER A 320 20.26 -6.79 -16.18
CA SER A 320 20.71 -8.17 -16.13
C SER A 320 19.74 -9.06 -15.34
N LEU A 321 19.85 -10.38 -15.49
CA LEU A 321 19.04 -11.32 -14.72
C LEU A 321 19.40 -11.27 -13.22
N PRO A 322 18.41 -11.38 -12.31
CA PRO A 322 18.62 -11.28 -10.87
C PRO A 322 19.16 -12.57 -10.23
N LEU A 323 19.31 -13.65 -11.01
CA LEU A 323 19.83 -14.95 -10.58
C LEU A 323 20.83 -15.45 -11.61
N SER A 324 22.00 -15.89 -11.15
CA SER A 324 23.06 -16.45 -12.00
C SER A 324 23.03 -17.99 -12.08
N GLY A 325 22.26 -18.65 -11.21
CA GLY A 325 22.05 -20.10 -11.20
C GLY A 325 20.84 -20.54 -12.04
N GLY A 326 20.63 -21.86 -12.15
CA GLY A 326 19.42 -22.40 -12.78
C GLY A 326 18.16 -22.07 -11.99
N TYR A 327 17.09 -21.70 -12.68
CA TYR A 327 15.77 -21.43 -12.11
C TYR A 327 14.68 -21.91 -13.06
N THR A 328 13.47 -22.06 -12.53
CA THR A 328 12.25 -22.35 -13.31
C THR A 328 11.26 -21.22 -13.09
N ILE A 329 10.69 -20.68 -14.18
CA ILE A 329 9.59 -19.72 -14.08
C ILE A 329 8.34 -20.49 -13.63
N THR A 330 7.85 -20.22 -12.43
CA THR A 330 6.65 -20.86 -11.87
C THR A 330 5.40 -20.02 -12.02
N SER A 331 5.54 -18.70 -12.15
CA SER A 331 4.44 -17.77 -12.39
C SER A 331 4.91 -16.57 -13.20
N GLY A 332 4.23 -16.27 -14.31
CA GLY A 332 4.51 -15.09 -15.13
C GLY A 332 3.77 -13.85 -14.63
N PHE A 333 4.10 -12.69 -15.21
CA PHE A 333 3.40 -11.43 -14.96
C PHE A 333 1.98 -11.47 -15.53
N GLY A 334 1.02 -10.86 -14.83
CA GLY A 334 -0.36 -10.69 -15.31
C GLY A 334 -1.40 -11.52 -14.56
N SER A 335 -2.56 -11.71 -15.18
CA SER A 335 -3.70 -12.37 -14.53
C SER A 335 -3.39 -13.84 -14.21
N ARG A 336 -3.69 -14.27 -12.98
CA ARG A 336 -3.56 -15.66 -12.52
C ARG A 336 -4.69 -16.01 -11.55
N THR A 337 -4.93 -17.30 -11.32
CA THR A 337 -5.78 -17.75 -10.20
C THR A 337 -5.00 -17.61 -8.90
N ASP A 338 -5.59 -17.00 -7.87
CA ASP A 338 -4.93 -16.79 -6.57
C ASP A 338 -4.37 -18.10 -5.99
N PRO A 339 -3.03 -18.27 -5.93
CA PRO A 339 -2.40 -19.50 -5.44
C PRO A 339 -2.49 -19.69 -3.92
N THR A 340 -2.79 -18.63 -3.16
CA THR A 340 -2.77 -18.65 -1.68
C THR A 340 -4.10 -18.25 -1.03
N GLY A 341 -5.04 -17.73 -1.82
CA GLY A 341 -6.29 -17.13 -1.35
C GLY A 341 -6.13 -15.71 -0.78
N TYR A 342 -4.90 -15.20 -0.72
CA TYR A 342 -4.56 -13.86 -0.23
C TYR A 342 -3.68 -13.06 -1.20
N SER A 343 -3.17 -13.68 -2.27
CA SER A 343 -2.23 -13.04 -3.20
C SER A 343 -2.91 -12.32 -4.36
N GLY A 344 -4.23 -12.45 -4.49
CA GLY A 344 -5.02 -11.82 -5.54
C GLY A 344 -4.87 -12.50 -6.91
N ASP A 345 -5.68 -12.03 -7.87
CA ASP A 345 -5.80 -12.62 -9.20
C ASP A 345 -4.92 -11.94 -10.27
N HIS A 346 -3.99 -11.07 -9.84
CA HIS A 346 -3.00 -10.43 -10.71
C HIS A 346 -1.61 -10.53 -10.09
N HIS A 347 -0.63 -10.83 -10.92
CA HIS A 347 0.75 -11.02 -10.51
C HIS A 347 1.63 -9.88 -11.00
N ASP A 348 2.11 -9.07 -10.07
CA ASP A 348 2.88 -7.83 -10.30
C ASP A 348 4.36 -8.08 -10.63
N GLY A 349 4.76 -9.33 -10.89
CA GLY A 349 6.13 -9.70 -11.18
C GLY A 349 6.25 -11.06 -11.87
N ILE A 350 7.42 -11.67 -11.76
CA ILE A 350 7.71 -13.04 -12.22
C ILE A 350 8.30 -13.84 -11.07
N ASP A 351 7.83 -15.08 -10.90
CA ASP A 351 8.30 -15.99 -9.85
C ASP A 351 9.33 -16.95 -10.43
N LEU A 352 10.57 -16.85 -9.94
CA LEU A 352 11.72 -17.64 -10.34
C LEU A 352 12.06 -18.64 -9.24
N ALA A 353 11.57 -19.87 -9.37
CA ALA A 353 11.83 -20.92 -8.41
C ALA A 353 13.27 -21.43 -8.52
N THR A 354 13.98 -21.42 -7.40
CA THR A 354 15.33 -21.95 -7.27
C THR A 354 15.60 -22.33 -5.80
N GLY A 355 16.75 -22.91 -5.49
CA GLY A 355 17.09 -23.34 -4.14
C GLY A 355 17.12 -22.16 -3.14
N ALA A 356 16.60 -22.36 -1.94
CA ALA A 356 16.75 -21.40 -0.84
C ALA A 356 18.24 -21.15 -0.55
N GLY A 357 18.61 -19.90 -0.26
CA GLY A 357 20.00 -19.49 -0.08
C GLY A 357 20.72 -19.10 -1.38
N THR A 358 20.13 -19.29 -2.56
CA THR A 358 20.72 -18.84 -3.83
C THR A 358 20.93 -17.31 -3.79
N PRO A 359 22.11 -16.79 -4.15
CA PRO A 359 22.36 -15.35 -4.19
C PRO A 359 21.42 -14.63 -5.16
N ILE A 360 20.84 -13.54 -4.70
CA ILE A 360 20.04 -12.61 -5.51
C ILE A 360 20.93 -11.43 -5.88
N LEU A 361 20.98 -11.13 -7.17
CA LEU A 361 21.82 -10.09 -7.75
C LEU A 361 20.99 -8.86 -8.11
N ALA A 362 21.54 -7.67 -7.91
CA ALA A 362 20.94 -6.44 -8.42
C ALA A 362 20.90 -6.46 -9.95
N SER A 363 19.70 -6.36 -10.53
CA SER A 363 19.50 -6.41 -11.98
C SER A 363 20.05 -5.18 -12.71
N ARG A 364 20.30 -4.07 -12.01
CA ARG A 364 20.90 -2.85 -12.57
C ARG A 364 21.48 -2.00 -11.43
N ALA A 365 22.47 -1.18 -11.74
CA ALA A 365 23.02 -0.21 -10.79
C ALA A 365 21.94 0.76 -10.29
N GLY A 366 21.99 1.14 -9.02
CA GLY A 366 20.98 2.01 -8.42
C GLY A 366 21.17 2.20 -6.92
N GLN A 367 20.18 2.85 -6.30
CA GLN A 367 20.14 3.06 -4.86
C GLN A 367 19.04 2.22 -4.22
N VAL A 368 19.37 1.51 -3.14
CA VAL A 368 18.39 0.78 -2.33
C VAL A 368 17.47 1.77 -1.63
N VAL A 369 16.18 1.73 -1.96
CA VAL A 369 15.16 2.62 -1.39
C VAL A 369 14.34 1.93 -0.29
N GLU A 370 14.23 0.60 -0.34
CA GLU A 370 13.64 -0.20 0.74
C GLU A 370 14.45 -1.49 0.94
N ALA A 371 14.61 -1.88 2.21
CA ALA A 371 15.24 -3.12 2.63
C ALA A 371 14.64 -3.52 3.99
N SER A 372 13.51 -4.24 3.98
CA SER A 372 12.74 -4.51 5.19
C SER A 372 11.87 -5.77 5.07
N TYR A 373 11.06 -6.04 6.09
CA TYR A 373 10.04 -7.09 6.07
C TYR A 373 8.65 -6.51 5.83
N HIS A 374 7.90 -7.08 4.88
CA HIS A 374 6.49 -6.77 4.66
C HIS A 374 5.67 -8.08 4.69
N PRO A 375 4.45 -8.12 5.28
CA PRO A 375 3.70 -9.37 5.43
C PRO A 375 3.44 -10.15 4.13
N SER A 376 3.21 -9.45 3.01
CA SER A 376 3.02 -10.10 1.71
C SER A 376 4.35 -10.40 1.00
N ALA A 377 5.26 -9.43 0.95
CA ALA A 377 6.50 -9.53 0.19
C ALA A 377 7.62 -10.29 0.93
N GLY A 378 7.44 -10.56 2.22
CA GLY A 378 8.49 -11.08 3.08
C GLY A 378 9.63 -10.09 3.27
N ASN A 379 10.82 -10.63 3.54
CA ASN A 379 12.05 -9.85 3.45
C ASN A 379 12.26 -9.46 1.99
N HIS A 380 12.43 -8.18 1.72
CA HIS A 380 12.55 -7.67 0.36
C HIS A 380 13.56 -6.54 0.27
N VAL A 381 14.03 -6.31 -0.95
CA VAL A 381 14.85 -5.17 -1.35
C VAL A 381 14.16 -4.50 -2.54
N ILE A 382 14.17 -3.16 -2.57
CA ILE A 382 13.74 -2.37 -3.71
C ILE A 382 14.86 -1.41 -4.09
N ILE A 383 15.20 -1.36 -5.36
CA ILE A 383 16.27 -0.51 -5.90
C ILE A 383 15.67 0.48 -6.89
N LEU A 384 15.94 1.77 -6.70
CA LEU A 384 15.66 2.83 -7.67
C LEU A 384 16.85 2.99 -8.61
N HIS A 385 16.57 3.00 -9.91
CA HIS A 385 17.56 3.15 -10.96
C HIS A 385 17.59 4.57 -11.56
N ASP A 386 18.67 4.87 -12.26
CA ASP A 386 18.91 6.16 -12.94
C ASP A 386 17.86 6.51 -14.00
N ASN A 387 17.23 5.50 -14.61
CA ASN A 387 16.15 5.66 -15.58
C ASN A 387 14.76 5.86 -14.93
N GLY A 388 14.69 5.94 -13.59
CA GLY A 388 13.46 6.15 -12.84
C GLY A 388 12.62 4.90 -12.59
N LEU A 389 13.07 3.71 -13.03
CA LEU A 389 12.41 2.45 -12.72
C LEU A 389 12.86 1.91 -11.36
N TYR A 390 12.00 1.08 -10.78
CA TYR A 390 12.27 0.33 -9.56
C TYR A 390 12.35 -1.16 -9.88
N THR A 391 13.29 -1.87 -9.26
CA THR A 391 13.30 -3.34 -9.23
C THR A 391 12.98 -3.86 -7.83
N TYR A 392 12.15 -4.90 -7.77
CA TYR A 392 11.69 -5.54 -6.54
C TYR A 392 12.27 -6.95 -6.44
N TYR A 393 12.77 -7.28 -5.27
CA TYR A 393 13.30 -8.60 -4.95
C TYR A 393 12.66 -9.05 -3.65
N MET A 394 11.73 -10.01 -3.72
CA MET A 394 10.88 -10.40 -2.59
C MET A 394 11.11 -11.85 -2.15
N HIS A 395 10.46 -12.22 -1.05
CA HIS A 395 10.48 -13.53 -0.40
C HIS A 395 11.88 -14.00 0.05
N MET A 396 12.80 -13.08 0.28
CA MET A 396 14.20 -13.38 0.63
C MET A 396 14.28 -14.09 1.99
N THR A 397 15.30 -14.91 2.22
CA THR A 397 15.63 -15.37 3.59
C THR A 397 16.48 -14.33 4.32
N ASN A 398 17.50 -13.79 3.64
CA ASN A 398 18.39 -12.78 4.19
C ASN A 398 18.43 -11.55 3.29
N ILE A 399 18.44 -10.37 3.91
CA ILE A 399 18.69 -9.09 3.26
C ILE A 399 20.18 -8.79 3.41
N GLY A 400 20.90 -8.65 2.28
CA GLY A 400 22.35 -8.45 2.24
C GLY A 400 22.77 -6.98 2.05
N THR A 401 21.81 -6.06 2.02
CA THR A 401 22.03 -4.63 1.80
C THR A 401 21.18 -3.80 2.76
N SER A 402 21.28 -2.47 2.69
CA SER A 402 20.55 -1.55 3.55
C SER A 402 20.06 -0.33 2.78
N VAL A 403 18.97 0.27 3.23
CA VAL A 403 18.41 1.50 2.64
C VAL A 403 19.50 2.58 2.52
N GLY A 404 19.56 3.22 1.36
CA GLY A 404 20.54 4.25 1.02
C GLY A 404 21.80 3.72 0.33
N SER A 405 22.07 2.41 0.37
CA SER A 405 23.24 1.81 -0.29
C SER A 405 23.16 1.98 -1.80
N VAL A 406 24.27 2.36 -2.43
CA VAL A 406 24.43 2.30 -3.89
C VAL A 406 24.98 0.93 -4.23
N VAL A 407 24.38 0.27 -5.20
CA VAL A 407 24.77 -1.06 -5.68
C VAL A 407 24.99 -1.02 -7.18
N ASP A 408 25.93 -1.82 -7.66
CA ASP A 408 26.17 -2.03 -9.08
C ASP A 408 25.34 -3.22 -9.61
N ALA A 409 25.17 -3.29 -10.92
CA ALA A 409 24.54 -4.46 -11.55
C ALA A 409 25.38 -5.72 -11.25
N GLY A 410 24.74 -6.76 -10.72
CA GLY A 410 25.40 -8.01 -10.33
C GLY A 410 25.81 -8.09 -8.86
N ASP A 411 25.69 -7.02 -8.08
CA ASP A 411 25.96 -7.07 -6.64
C ASP A 411 24.98 -8.00 -5.93
N THR A 412 25.49 -8.81 -4.98
CA THR A 412 24.63 -9.66 -4.16
C THR A 412 23.89 -8.83 -3.12
N ILE A 413 22.57 -8.78 -3.21
CA ILE A 413 21.69 -7.97 -2.34
C ILE A 413 20.94 -8.81 -1.30
N GLY A 414 21.08 -10.13 -1.36
CA GLY A 414 20.56 -11.08 -0.37
C GLY A 414 20.41 -12.47 -0.97
N THR A 415 19.55 -13.30 -0.39
CA THR A 415 19.40 -14.70 -0.80
C THR A 415 17.95 -15.15 -0.89
N VAL A 416 17.65 -15.98 -1.89
CA VAL A 416 16.33 -16.58 -2.13
C VAL A 416 15.81 -17.29 -0.89
N GLY A 417 14.51 -17.15 -0.63
CA GLY A 417 13.83 -17.74 0.51
C GLY A 417 12.36 -18.03 0.23
N SER A 418 11.57 -18.07 1.30
CA SER A 418 10.11 -18.23 1.24
C SER A 418 9.44 -17.46 2.39
N THR A 419 9.85 -16.21 2.61
CA THR A 419 9.26 -15.35 3.65
C THR A 419 8.06 -14.58 3.11
N GLY A 420 7.17 -14.13 4.01
CA GLY A 420 5.92 -13.47 3.63
C GLY A 420 4.90 -14.45 3.04
N ASN A 421 4.08 -13.97 2.10
CA ASN A 421 3.07 -14.80 1.43
C ASN A 421 3.70 -15.58 0.26
N SER A 422 4.30 -16.73 0.57
CA SER A 422 5.03 -17.56 -0.39
C SER A 422 4.69 -19.04 -0.17
N THR A 423 4.55 -19.82 -1.25
CA THR A 423 4.22 -21.26 -1.19
C THR A 423 5.45 -22.17 -1.19
N GLY A 424 6.63 -21.62 -1.47
CA GLY A 424 7.89 -22.37 -1.55
C GLY A 424 9.05 -21.46 -1.94
N ALA A 425 10.28 -21.99 -1.94
CA ALA A 425 11.47 -21.19 -2.21
C ALA A 425 11.49 -20.64 -3.65
N HIS A 426 11.42 -19.32 -3.80
CA HIS A 426 11.51 -18.62 -5.08
C HIS A 426 11.88 -17.15 -4.90
N LEU A 427 12.36 -16.52 -5.97
CA LEU A 427 12.46 -15.07 -6.06
C LEU A 427 11.23 -14.55 -6.79
N HIS A 428 10.45 -13.68 -6.15
CA HIS A 428 9.51 -12.83 -6.88
C HIS A 428 10.25 -11.56 -7.32
N PHE A 429 10.35 -11.38 -8.63
CA PHE A 429 11.05 -10.26 -9.27
C PHE A 429 10.05 -9.36 -10.00
N GLY A 430 10.03 -8.08 -9.63
CA GLY A 430 9.16 -7.07 -10.23
C GLY A 430 9.94 -5.91 -10.81
N ILE A 431 9.39 -5.26 -11.83
CA ILE A 431 9.86 -3.96 -12.33
C ILE A 431 8.67 -3.02 -12.30
N SER A 432 8.85 -1.78 -11.84
CA SER A 432 7.77 -0.80 -11.80
C SER A 432 8.23 0.63 -12.13
N SER A 433 7.30 1.48 -12.56
CA SER A 433 7.55 2.91 -12.77
C SER A 433 7.43 3.76 -11.50
N SER A 434 6.82 3.21 -10.43
CA SER A 434 6.56 3.90 -9.17
C SER A 434 6.67 2.95 -7.97
N LEU A 435 6.92 3.49 -6.77
CA LEU A 435 7.05 2.68 -5.56
C LEU A 435 5.72 1.99 -5.20
N TRP A 436 5.72 0.66 -5.13
CA TRP A 436 4.59 -0.25 -4.95
C TRP A 436 3.42 -0.10 -5.95
N SER A 437 3.66 0.49 -7.14
CA SER A 437 2.63 0.66 -8.16
C SER A 437 3.22 0.78 -9.59
N GLY A 438 2.38 0.61 -10.61
CA GLY A 438 2.84 0.74 -12.01
C GLY A 438 3.79 -0.38 -12.43
N PHE A 439 3.51 -1.62 -11.99
CA PHE A 439 4.30 -2.77 -12.38
C PHE A 439 4.19 -3.04 -13.88
N ILE A 440 5.33 -3.36 -14.48
CA ILE A 440 5.46 -3.68 -15.90
C ILE A 440 5.96 -5.11 -16.03
N ASN A 441 5.55 -5.80 -17.11
CA ASN A 441 5.97 -7.17 -17.33
C ASN A 441 7.49 -7.26 -17.46
N PRO A 442 8.21 -7.94 -16.53
CA PRO A 442 9.67 -8.04 -16.59
C PRO A 442 10.18 -8.69 -17.88
N THR A 443 9.39 -9.57 -18.51
CA THR A 443 9.78 -10.22 -19.77
C THR A 443 9.78 -9.28 -20.97
N SER A 444 9.29 -8.04 -20.82
CA SER A 444 9.40 -7.01 -21.85
C SER A 444 10.78 -6.33 -21.89
N ILE A 445 11.56 -6.45 -20.80
CA ILE A 445 12.87 -5.81 -20.63
C ILE A 445 13.98 -6.87 -20.57
N LEU A 446 13.72 -7.98 -19.87
CA LEU A 446 14.66 -9.09 -19.67
C LEU A 446 14.20 -10.34 -20.42
N SER A 447 15.14 -11.07 -21.01
CA SER A 447 14.92 -12.46 -21.42
C SER A 447 15.33 -13.39 -20.29
N PHE A 448 14.33 -14.06 -19.71
CA PHE A 448 14.49 -15.08 -18.67
C PHE A 448 14.68 -16.47 -19.29
#